data_AF-A0A1H4A574-F1
#
_entry.id   AF-A0A1H4A574-F1
#
_cell.length_a   1.000
_cell.length_b   1.000
_cell.length_c   1.000
_cell.angle_alpha   90.00
_cell.angle_beta   90.00
_cell.angle_gamma   90.00
#
_symmetry.space_group_name_H-M   'P 1'
#
loop_
_entity.id
_entity.type
_entity.pdbx_description
1 polymer ?
#
loop_
_entity_poly.entity_id
_entity_poly.type
_entity_poly.pdbx_seq_one_letter_code
_entity_poly.pdbx_strand_id
1 'polypeptide(L)'
;MRINNNYLKEQLKHVYWLNGGCCAGKTTMTKKFVAELGFQTLSDNVLKYRPFTNPTEYPALQYPHPGLNWEEWFNRPTDVSFPWLCEIVVEMMEFFVIDLLKMPTDKPIIIDLGIMPEHILPFIPKEKMMCLYTSDDEIEKLYYFREDHKMILDVINLTSDPAETIKHGNKTMVKFSNEIRNACVNNNIKTLERTPDLGIEEQFRLVCEHFEL
;
A
#
# COMPACT_ATOMS: atom_id res chain seq x y z
N MET A 1 11.47 -5.54 14.38
CA MET A 1 12.33 -6.60 13.81
C MET A 1 13.80 -6.43 14.21
N ARG A 2 14.44 -7.46 14.77
CA ARG A 2 15.88 -7.45 15.12
C ARG A 2 16.71 -8.16 14.05
N ILE A 3 16.67 -7.67 12.81
CA ILE A 3 17.51 -8.16 11.71
C ILE A 3 18.44 -7.02 11.26
N ASN A 4 19.67 -7.35 10.90
CA ASN A 4 20.63 -6.37 10.42
C ASN A 4 20.18 -5.77 9.08
N ASN A 5 20.10 -4.44 9.01
CA ASN A 5 19.66 -3.71 7.82
C ASN A 5 20.55 -3.97 6.58
N ASN A 6 21.88 -4.07 6.74
CA ASN A 6 22.78 -4.33 5.61
C ASN A 6 22.60 -5.75 5.07
N TYR A 7 22.35 -6.72 5.95
CA TYR A 7 21.98 -8.08 5.53
C TYR A 7 20.68 -8.05 4.71
N LEU A 8 19.64 -7.36 5.19
CA LEU A 8 18.39 -7.24 4.45
C LEU A 8 18.57 -6.53 3.10
N LYS A 9 19.35 -5.45 3.02
CA LYS A 9 19.66 -4.78 1.75
C LYS A 9 20.27 -5.73 0.73
N GLU A 10 21.22 -6.57 1.16
CA GLU A 10 21.88 -7.53 0.28
C GLU A 10 20.90 -8.63 -0.17
N GLN A 11 20.11 -9.18 0.76
CA GLN A 11 19.15 -10.23 0.43
C GLN A 11 18.01 -9.71 -0.46
N LEU A 12 17.54 -8.48 -0.24
CA LEU A 12 16.40 -7.89 -0.94
C LEU A 12 16.83 -6.96 -2.09
N LYS A 13 18.09 -7.01 -2.54
CA LYS A 13 18.58 -6.17 -3.64
C LYS A 13 17.86 -6.38 -4.97
N HIS A 14 17.12 -7.49 -5.12
CA HIS A 14 16.32 -7.81 -6.30
C HIS A 14 14.85 -7.38 -6.16
N VAL A 15 14.49 -6.72 -5.06
CA VAL A 15 13.16 -6.19 -4.79
C VAL A 15 13.06 -4.73 -5.22
N TYR A 16 11.98 -4.41 -5.93
CA TYR A 16 11.56 -3.10 -6.36
C TYR A 16 10.23 -2.76 -5.68
N TRP A 17 10.00 -1.49 -5.35
CA TRP A 17 8.88 -1.06 -4.53
C TRP A 17 8.14 0.12 -5.14
N LEU A 18 6.90 -0.11 -5.57
CA LEU A 18 5.92 0.93 -5.89
C LEU A 18 5.22 1.34 -4.60
N ASN A 19 5.66 2.46 -4.04
CA ASN A 19 5.03 3.09 -2.89
C ASN A 19 3.98 4.11 -3.37
N GLY A 20 3.31 4.75 -2.43
CA GLY A 20 2.44 5.91 -2.67
C GLY A 20 0.97 5.66 -2.37
N GLY A 21 0.17 6.65 -2.70
CA GLY A 21 -1.23 6.76 -2.31
C GLY A 21 -2.18 5.81 -3.04
N CYS A 22 -3.43 5.81 -2.58
CA CYS A 22 -4.50 5.04 -3.20
C CYS A 22 -4.78 5.48 -4.64
N CYS A 23 -5.29 4.57 -5.46
CA CYS A 23 -5.75 4.85 -6.82
C CYS A 23 -4.69 5.43 -7.80
N ALA A 24 -3.40 5.44 -7.41
CA ALA A 24 -2.31 5.95 -8.23
C ALA A 24 -1.80 4.97 -9.32
N GLY A 25 -2.43 3.80 -9.46
CA GLY A 25 -2.09 2.80 -10.48
C GLY A 25 -1.00 1.79 -10.08
N LYS A 26 -0.62 1.69 -8.80
CA LYS A 26 0.43 0.76 -8.33
C LYS A 26 0.17 -0.69 -8.75
N THR A 27 -1.01 -1.22 -8.45
CA THR A 27 -1.40 -2.59 -8.82
C THR A 27 -1.45 -2.81 -10.33
N THR A 28 -1.83 -1.78 -11.10
CA THR A 28 -1.78 -1.83 -12.57
C THR A 28 -0.35 -1.97 -13.06
N MET A 29 0.58 -1.18 -12.50
CA MET A 29 2.00 -1.26 -12.84
C MET A 29 2.59 -2.61 -12.42
N THR A 30 2.36 -3.07 -11.19
CA THR A 30 2.78 -4.41 -10.72
C THR A 30 2.33 -5.52 -11.67
N LYS A 31 1.08 -5.50 -12.11
CA LYS A 31 0.55 -6.48 -13.10
C LYS A 31 1.30 -6.41 -14.43
N LYS A 32 1.66 -5.22 -14.93
CA LYS A 32 2.47 -5.08 -16.15
C LYS A 32 3.90 -5.59 -15.98
N PHE A 33 4.57 -5.25 -14.88
CA PHE A 33 5.89 -5.78 -14.55
C PHE A 33 5.91 -7.32 -14.53
N VAL A 34 4.89 -7.94 -13.93
CA VAL A 34 4.74 -9.40 -13.93
C VAL A 34 4.52 -9.94 -15.34
N ALA A 35 3.58 -9.35 -16.10
CA ALA A 35 3.17 -9.85 -17.41
C ALA A 35 4.24 -9.65 -18.50
N GLU A 36 4.93 -8.52 -18.51
CA GLU A 36 5.81 -8.11 -19.61
C GLU A 36 7.29 -8.35 -19.31
N LEU A 37 7.70 -8.24 -18.05
CA LEU A 37 9.10 -8.40 -17.63
C LEU A 37 9.33 -9.69 -16.83
N GLY A 38 8.28 -10.46 -16.56
CA GLY A 38 8.39 -11.73 -15.83
C GLY A 38 8.76 -11.57 -14.35
N PHE A 39 8.52 -10.40 -13.76
CA PHE A 39 8.76 -10.17 -12.33
C PHE A 39 7.85 -11.05 -11.49
N GLN A 40 8.28 -11.32 -10.26
CA GLN A 40 7.44 -11.89 -9.22
C GLN A 40 6.77 -10.78 -8.40
N THR A 41 5.70 -11.10 -7.69
CA THR A 41 5.08 -10.17 -6.74
C THR A 41 4.56 -10.91 -5.52
N LEU A 42 4.38 -10.19 -4.41
CA LEU A 42 3.82 -10.70 -3.16
C LEU A 42 2.53 -9.92 -2.88
N SER A 43 1.41 -10.64 -2.71
CA SER A 43 0.13 -10.01 -2.42
C SER A 43 0.15 -9.28 -1.07
N ASP A 44 -0.53 -8.15 -1.01
CA ASP A 44 -0.74 -7.32 0.18
C ASP A 44 -1.82 -7.85 1.14
N ASN A 45 -2.11 -9.17 1.13
CA ASN A 45 -3.08 -9.78 2.05
C ASN A 45 -2.57 -9.75 3.50
N VAL A 46 -2.74 -8.61 4.14
CA VAL A 46 -2.31 -8.28 5.51
C VAL A 46 -2.88 -9.26 6.53
N LEU A 47 -4.13 -9.68 6.33
CA LEU A 47 -4.87 -10.47 7.30
C LEU A 47 -4.40 -11.93 7.39
N LYS A 48 -3.62 -12.43 6.40
CA LYS A 48 -3.04 -13.77 6.46
C LYS A 48 -2.07 -13.96 7.64
N TYR A 49 -1.55 -12.87 8.20
CA TYR A 49 -0.61 -12.92 9.32
C TYR A 49 -1.29 -12.97 10.70
N ARG A 50 -2.59 -12.63 10.78
CA ARG A 50 -3.36 -12.58 12.04
C ARG A 50 -3.26 -13.87 12.88
N PRO A 51 -3.23 -15.10 12.32
CA PRO A 51 -3.10 -16.31 13.13
C PRO A 51 -1.78 -16.42 13.92
N PHE A 52 -0.76 -15.62 13.59
CA PHE A 52 0.54 -15.62 14.25
C PHE A 52 0.71 -14.48 15.27
N THR A 53 -0.34 -13.69 15.48
CA THR A 53 -0.28 -12.48 16.31
C THR A 53 -1.21 -12.56 17.51
N ASN A 54 -1.12 -11.58 18.40
CA ASN A 54 -2.01 -11.43 19.54
C ASN A 54 -2.44 -9.95 19.72
N PRO A 55 -3.57 -9.68 20.40
CA PRO A 55 -4.07 -8.31 20.56
C PRO A 55 -3.18 -7.36 21.38
N THR A 56 -2.27 -7.89 22.20
CA THR A 56 -1.39 -7.06 23.04
C THR A 56 -0.21 -6.53 22.25
N GLU A 57 0.39 -7.36 21.39
CA GLU A 57 1.57 -7.00 20.60
C GLU A 57 1.22 -6.46 19.21
N TYR A 58 0.07 -6.87 18.64
CA TYR A 58 -0.37 -6.51 17.30
C TYR A 58 -1.86 -6.11 17.29
N PRO A 59 -2.24 -5.04 18.03
CA PRO A 59 -3.64 -4.62 18.15
C PRO A 59 -4.29 -4.24 16.82
N ALA A 60 -3.58 -3.61 15.88
CA ALA A 60 -4.17 -3.14 14.62
C ALA A 60 -4.55 -4.29 13.69
N LEU A 61 -3.71 -5.34 13.62
CA LEU A 61 -3.95 -6.57 12.84
C LEU A 61 -5.13 -7.40 13.34
N GLN A 62 -5.57 -7.19 14.58
CA GLN A 62 -6.78 -7.84 15.10
C GLN A 62 -8.06 -7.31 14.44
N TYR A 63 -7.99 -6.16 13.76
CA TYR A 63 -9.13 -5.57 13.08
C TYR A 63 -9.08 -5.73 11.56
N PRO A 64 -10.25 -5.77 10.89
CA PRO A 64 -11.57 -5.96 11.47
C PRO A 64 -11.77 -7.40 12.02
N HIS A 65 -12.56 -7.56 13.10
CA HIS A 65 -12.87 -8.86 13.72
C HIS A 65 -14.39 -9.16 13.69
N PRO A 66 -14.80 -10.43 13.91
CA PRO A 66 -16.21 -10.77 14.08
C PRO A 66 -16.87 -9.98 15.22
N GLY A 67 -18.06 -9.45 15.00
CA GLY A 67 -18.81 -8.68 16.00
C GLY A 67 -18.48 -7.18 16.05
N LEU A 68 -17.63 -6.69 15.13
CA LEU A 68 -17.40 -5.27 14.94
C LEU A 68 -18.70 -4.55 14.56
N ASN A 69 -18.96 -3.39 15.16
CA ASN A 69 -20.01 -2.50 14.68
C ASN A 69 -19.49 -1.77 13.42
N TRP A 70 -19.98 -2.19 12.24
CA TRP A 70 -19.55 -1.63 10.97
C TRP A 70 -19.92 -0.16 10.80
N GLU A 71 -21.07 0.27 11.33
CA GLU A 71 -21.50 1.67 11.31
C GLU A 71 -20.46 2.56 12.01
N GLU A 72 -20.09 2.18 13.23
CA GLU A 72 -19.08 2.89 14.02
C GLU A 72 -17.70 2.80 13.39
N TRP A 73 -17.33 1.63 12.85
CA TRP A 73 -16.02 1.41 12.27
C TRP A 73 -15.75 2.31 11.06
N PHE A 74 -16.69 2.37 10.10
CA PHE A 74 -16.50 3.17 8.90
C PHE A 74 -16.67 4.67 9.13
N ASN A 75 -17.43 5.07 10.16
CA ASN A 75 -17.68 6.48 10.48
C ASN A 75 -16.81 7.02 11.61
N ARG A 76 -15.85 6.24 12.13
CA ARG A 76 -14.93 6.72 13.16
C ARG A 76 -14.06 7.86 12.62
N PRO A 77 -13.75 8.89 13.44
CA PRO A 77 -12.99 10.06 13.01
C PRO A 77 -11.69 9.74 12.26
N THR A 78 -11.34 10.59 11.29
CA THR A 78 -10.12 10.43 10.47
C THR A 78 -8.83 10.39 11.30
N ASP A 79 -8.76 11.14 12.40
CA ASP A 79 -7.64 11.13 13.35
C ASP A 79 -7.53 9.82 14.16
N VAL A 80 -8.57 8.99 14.19
CA VAL A 80 -8.54 7.62 14.73
C VAL A 80 -8.28 6.60 13.61
N SER A 81 -8.92 6.76 12.45
CA SER A 81 -8.79 5.83 11.32
C SER A 81 -7.38 5.82 10.71
N PHE A 82 -6.77 7.00 10.55
CA PHE A 82 -5.47 7.14 9.90
C PHE A 82 -4.34 6.47 10.69
N PRO A 83 -4.17 6.68 12.01
CA PRO A 83 -3.16 5.97 12.78
C PRO A 83 -3.31 4.45 12.69
N TRP A 84 -4.55 3.93 12.70
CA TRP A 84 -4.79 2.49 12.52
C TRP A 84 -4.32 1.97 11.15
N LEU A 85 -4.57 2.70 10.06
CA LEU A 85 -4.08 2.34 8.72
C LEU A 85 -2.55 2.31 8.65
N CYS A 86 -1.88 3.23 9.33
CA CYS A 86 -0.41 3.20 9.41
C CYS A 86 0.07 2.02 10.26
N GLU A 87 -0.54 1.81 11.42
CA GLU A 87 -0.11 0.79 12.39
C GLU A 87 -0.29 -0.63 11.84
N ILE A 88 -1.40 -0.94 11.17
CA ILE A 88 -1.63 -2.28 10.62
C ILE A 88 -0.56 -2.67 9.59
N VAL A 89 -0.07 -1.70 8.82
CA VAL A 89 1.02 -1.90 7.86
C VAL A 89 2.33 -2.15 8.60
N VAL A 90 2.64 -1.37 9.65
CA VAL A 90 3.84 -1.55 10.47
C VAL A 90 3.85 -2.91 11.17
N GLU A 91 2.73 -3.31 11.77
CA GLU A 91 2.57 -4.58 12.46
C GLU A 91 2.79 -5.79 11.54
N MET A 92 2.38 -5.71 10.26
CA MET A 92 2.62 -6.82 9.32
C MET A 92 4.05 -6.86 8.76
N MET A 93 4.84 -5.80 8.89
CA MET A 93 6.08 -5.65 8.12
C MET A 93 7.09 -6.75 8.36
N GLU A 94 7.20 -7.26 9.59
CA GLU A 94 8.14 -8.34 9.87
C GLU A 94 7.78 -9.64 9.15
N PHE A 95 6.49 -9.98 9.10
CA PHE A 95 6.02 -11.15 8.36
C PHE A 95 6.18 -10.94 6.86
N PHE A 96 5.88 -9.74 6.38
CA PHE A 96 6.03 -9.37 4.97
C PHE A 96 7.49 -9.49 4.51
N VAL A 97 8.45 -8.99 5.30
CA VAL A 97 9.89 -9.14 5.01
C VAL A 97 10.32 -10.60 5.03
N ILE A 98 9.82 -11.41 5.98
CA ILE A 98 10.10 -12.85 6.01
C ILE A 98 9.58 -13.56 4.76
N ASP A 99 8.39 -13.21 4.29
CA ASP A 99 7.81 -13.78 3.08
C ASP A 99 8.61 -13.38 1.83
N LEU A 100 9.07 -12.11 1.74
CA LEU A 100 10.00 -11.69 0.67
C LEU A 100 11.31 -12.48 0.69
N LEU A 101 11.90 -12.70 1.86
CA LEU A 101 13.15 -13.45 2.00
C LEU A 101 13.03 -14.93 1.60
N LYS A 102 11.81 -15.48 1.62
CA LYS A 102 11.53 -16.87 1.19
C LYS A 102 11.31 -16.98 -0.31
N MET A 103 11.02 -15.87 -1.00
CA MET A 103 10.77 -15.92 -2.44
C MET A 103 12.07 -16.26 -3.20
N PRO A 104 11.98 -17.03 -4.29
CA PRO A 104 13.11 -17.30 -5.16
C PRO A 104 13.74 -16.01 -5.69
N THR A 105 15.08 -15.95 -5.71
CA THR A 105 15.82 -14.75 -6.12
C THR A 105 16.30 -14.80 -7.58
N ASP A 106 15.86 -15.79 -8.36
CA ASP A 106 16.19 -15.96 -9.78
C ASP A 106 15.50 -14.92 -10.68
N LYS A 107 14.40 -14.33 -10.19
CA LYS A 107 13.67 -13.25 -10.84
C LYS A 107 13.48 -12.07 -9.90
N PRO A 108 13.54 -10.83 -10.41
CA PRO A 108 13.19 -9.65 -9.63
C PRO A 108 11.77 -9.70 -9.04
N ILE A 109 11.56 -9.00 -7.94
CA ILE A 109 10.27 -8.89 -7.26
C ILE A 109 9.81 -7.43 -7.32
N ILE A 110 8.54 -7.19 -7.66
CA ILE A 110 7.90 -5.87 -7.60
C ILE A 110 6.77 -5.89 -6.56
N ILE A 111 6.76 -4.90 -5.67
CA ILE A 111 5.79 -4.78 -4.57
C ILE A 111 4.99 -3.49 -4.71
N ASP A 112 3.67 -3.53 -4.49
CA ASP A 112 2.77 -2.38 -4.51
C ASP A 112 2.12 -2.06 -3.16
N LEU A 113 2.95 -1.85 -2.13
CA LEU A 113 2.46 -1.56 -0.78
C LEU A 113 2.70 -0.09 -0.39
N GLY A 114 1.61 0.61 -0.02
CA GLY A 114 1.67 1.97 0.52
C GLY A 114 2.07 1.98 1.99
N ILE A 115 3.24 2.55 2.29
CA ILE A 115 3.79 2.63 3.66
C ILE A 115 4.63 3.89 3.82
N MET A 116 4.76 4.39 5.05
CA MET A 116 5.72 5.46 5.34
C MET A 116 7.16 4.99 5.02
N PRO A 117 7.91 5.72 4.17
CA PRO A 117 9.21 5.31 3.65
C PRO A 117 10.25 4.92 4.71
N GLU A 118 10.22 5.52 5.89
CA GLU A 118 11.12 5.23 7.01
C GLU A 118 11.10 3.76 7.44
N HIS A 119 10.00 3.04 7.17
CA HIS A 119 9.88 1.61 7.48
C HIS A 119 10.51 0.71 6.42
N ILE A 120 10.83 1.22 5.22
CA ILE A 120 11.37 0.45 4.09
C ILE A 120 12.76 0.88 3.67
N LEU A 121 13.09 2.17 3.74
CA LEU A 121 14.42 2.73 3.43
C LEU A 121 15.59 2.10 4.20
N PRO A 122 15.40 1.56 5.43
CA PRO A 122 16.45 0.80 6.09
C PRO A 122 16.94 -0.41 5.31
N PHE A 123 16.14 -0.99 4.40
CA PHE A 123 16.50 -2.20 3.66
C PHE A 123 16.18 -2.20 2.15
N ILE A 124 15.37 -1.27 1.64
CA ILE A 124 15.19 -1.02 0.20
C ILE A 124 15.78 0.35 -0.13
N PRO A 125 16.77 0.44 -1.04
CA PRO A 125 17.34 1.73 -1.43
C PRO A 125 16.31 2.55 -2.24
N LYS A 126 16.34 3.88 -2.10
CA LYS A 126 15.38 4.80 -2.74
C LYS A 126 15.36 4.68 -4.27
N GLU A 127 16.47 4.29 -4.88
CA GLU A 127 16.62 4.06 -6.32
C GLU A 127 15.76 2.87 -6.79
N LYS A 128 15.46 1.92 -5.90
CA LYS A 128 14.52 0.81 -6.15
C LYS A 128 13.11 1.10 -5.68
N MET A 129 12.81 2.35 -5.36
CA MET A 129 11.50 2.79 -4.96
C MET A 129 10.96 3.86 -5.89
N MET A 130 9.67 3.82 -6.19
CA MET A 130 8.96 4.92 -6.83
C MET A 130 7.65 5.18 -6.10
N CYS A 131 7.34 6.44 -5.82
CA CYS A 131 6.09 6.84 -5.19
C CYS A 131 5.08 7.28 -6.25
N LEU A 132 4.05 6.47 -6.48
CA LEU A 132 2.94 6.83 -7.36
C LEU A 132 1.86 7.55 -6.56
N TYR A 133 1.39 8.70 -7.05
CA TYR A 133 0.28 9.42 -6.44
C TYR A 133 -0.72 9.91 -7.51
N THR A 134 -1.90 10.34 -7.08
CA THR A 134 -2.92 10.97 -7.94
C THR A 134 -3.60 12.08 -7.16
N SER A 135 -4.53 12.82 -7.78
CA SER A 135 -5.24 13.90 -7.11
C SER A 135 -6.22 13.38 -6.06
N ASP A 136 -6.55 14.24 -5.09
CA ASP A 136 -7.58 13.96 -4.08
C ASP A 136 -8.91 13.60 -4.76
N ASP A 137 -9.33 14.36 -5.77
CA ASP A 137 -10.54 14.10 -6.56
C ASP A 137 -10.59 12.69 -7.18
N GLU A 138 -9.46 12.20 -7.71
CA GLU A 138 -9.39 10.86 -8.29
C GLU A 138 -9.43 9.78 -7.19
N ILE A 139 -8.84 10.03 -6.01
CA ILE A 139 -8.97 9.13 -4.86
C ILE A 139 -10.43 9.02 -4.46
N GLU A 140 -11.10 10.16 -4.25
CA GLU A 140 -12.49 10.20 -3.78
C GLU A 140 -13.45 9.53 -4.76
N LYS A 141 -13.25 9.77 -6.05
CA LYS A 141 -14.06 9.21 -7.14
C LYS A 141 -13.86 7.71 -7.31
N LEU A 142 -12.66 7.19 -7.10
CA LEU A 142 -12.32 5.82 -7.49
C LEU A 142 -12.28 4.84 -6.32
N TYR A 143 -11.79 5.25 -5.14
CA TYR A 143 -11.34 4.31 -4.10
C TYR A 143 -12.38 3.25 -3.76
N TYR A 144 -13.59 3.64 -3.35
CA TYR A 144 -14.64 2.69 -2.96
C TYR A 144 -15.33 1.98 -4.12
N PHE A 145 -15.13 2.45 -5.35
CA PHE A 145 -15.81 1.95 -6.55
C PHE A 145 -14.93 1.04 -7.40
N ARG A 146 -13.76 0.64 -6.90
CA ARG A 146 -12.91 -0.37 -7.53
C ARG A 146 -13.51 -1.77 -7.35
N GLU A 147 -13.27 -2.63 -8.33
CA GLU A 147 -13.76 -4.01 -8.32
C GLU A 147 -13.30 -4.79 -7.08
N ASP A 148 -12.05 -4.64 -6.67
CA ASP A 148 -11.46 -5.32 -5.51
C ASP A 148 -11.97 -4.77 -4.16
N HIS A 149 -12.70 -3.64 -4.16
CA HIS A 149 -13.32 -3.07 -2.97
C HIS A 149 -14.82 -3.38 -2.87
N LYS A 150 -15.37 -4.18 -3.79
CA LYS A 150 -16.80 -4.51 -3.81
C LYS A 150 -17.32 -5.04 -2.48
N MET A 151 -16.59 -5.93 -1.81
CA MET A 151 -16.98 -6.43 -0.49
C MET A 151 -17.02 -5.33 0.58
N ILE A 152 -16.10 -4.35 0.53
CA ILE A 152 -16.11 -3.21 1.45
C ILE A 152 -17.32 -2.32 1.16
N LEU A 153 -17.58 -2.05 -0.11
CA LEU A 153 -18.72 -1.25 -0.55
C LEU A 153 -20.06 -1.91 -0.18
N ASP A 154 -20.16 -3.24 -0.31
CA ASP A 154 -21.34 -4.00 0.07
C ASP A 154 -21.65 -3.84 1.58
N VAL A 155 -20.62 -3.82 2.44
CA VAL A 155 -20.83 -3.57 3.88
C VAL A 155 -21.17 -2.11 4.15
N ILE A 156 -20.53 -1.15 3.46
CA ILE A 156 -20.87 0.27 3.59
C ILE A 156 -22.32 0.55 3.16
N ASN A 157 -22.83 -0.16 2.14
CA ASN A 157 -24.23 -0.02 1.72
C ASN A 157 -25.25 -0.50 2.76
N LEU A 158 -24.81 -1.16 3.83
CA LEU A 158 -25.64 -1.56 4.96
C LEU A 158 -25.65 -0.50 6.09
N THR A 159 -24.86 0.57 5.99
CA THR A 159 -24.88 1.65 6.98
C THR A 159 -26.12 2.52 6.84
N SER A 160 -26.40 3.33 7.86
CA SER A 160 -27.57 4.22 7.90
C SER A 160 -27.54 5.30 6.80
N ASP A 161 -26.35 5.78 6.45
CA ASP A 161 -26.08 6.71 5.35
C ASP A 161 -24.80 6.29 4.60
N PRO A 162 -24.91 5.44 3.56
CA PRO A 162 -23.75 4.99 2.80
C PRO A 162 -22.99 6.12 2.10
N ALA A 163 -23.68 7.19 1.67
CA ALA A 163 -23.06 8.29 0.94
C ALA A 163 -22.16 9.12 1.87
N GLU A 164 -22.64 9.49 3.05
CA GLU A 164 -21.80 10.16 4.05
C GLU A 164 -20.71 9.23 4.61
N THR A 165 -20.98 7.93 4.73
CA THR A 165 -19.95 6.94 5.13
C THR A 165 -18.79 6.89 4.12
N ILE A 166 -19.08 6.84 2.82
CA ILE A 166 -18.06 6.89 1.74
C ILE A 166 -17.27 8.19 1.82
N LYS A 167 -17.95 9.32 1.95
CA LYS A 167 -17.32 10.65 2.06
C LYS A 167 -16.42 10.75 3.29
N HIS A 168 -16.82 10.18 4.42
CA HIS A 168 -15.98 10.10 5.61
C HIS A 168 -14.73 9.26 5.33
N GLY A 169 -14.91 8.05 4.81
CA GLY A 169 -13.82 7.14 4.48
C GLY A 169 -12.81 7.76 3.50
N ASN A 170 -13.31 8.46 2.48
CA ASN A 170 -12.51 9.17 1.50
C ASN A 170 -11.57 10.22 2.13
N LYS A 171 -12.04 10.99 3.12
CA LYS A 171 -11.17 11.93 3.86
C LYS A 171 -9.97 11.23 4.49
N THR A 172 -10.17 10.02 5.03
CA THR A 172 -9.11 9.21 5.60
C THR A 172 -8.13 8.73 4.53
N MET A 173 -8.64 8.25 3.38
CA MET A 173 -7.78 7.75 2.30
C MET A 173 -7.00 8.86 1.59
N VAL A 174 -7.59 10.04 1.44
CA VAL A 174 -6.92 11.26 0.96
C VAL A 174 -5.80 11.64 1.93
N LYS A 175 -6.09 11.72 3.24
CA LYS A 175 -5.07 11.99 4.25
C LYS A 175 -3.93 10.97 4.19
N PHE A 176 -4.26 9.68 4.21
CA PHE A 176 -3.26 8.61 4.14
C PHE A 176 -2.37 8.72 2.90
N SER A 177 -2.97 8.98 1.74
CA SER A 177 -2.25 9.12 0.46
C SER A 177 -1.32 10.34 0.45
N ASN A 178 -1.79 11.46 0.98
CA ASN A 178 -1.02 12.70 1.05
C ASN A 178 0.14 12.60 2.06
N GLU A 179 -0.06 11.95 3.21
CA GLU A 179 1.02 11.72 4.18
C GLU A 179 2.13 10.83 3.59
N ILE A 180 1.78 9.73 2.89
CA ILE A 180 2.79 8.89 2.21
C ILE A 180 3.53 9.68 1.14
N ARG A 181 2.80 10.46 0.31
CA ARG A 181 3.41 11.29 -0.74
C ARG A 181 4.40 12.28 -0.13
N ASN A 182 3.99 13.00 0.90
CA ASN A 182 4.82 13.99 1.59
C ASN A 182 6.07 13.32 2.18
N ALA A 183 5.90 12.16 2.82
CA ALA A 183 7.03 11.41 3.37
C ALA A 183 7.99 10.93 2.26
N CYS A 184 7.48 10.49 1.10
CA CYS A 184 8.31 10.14 -0.05
C CYS A 184 9.12 11.33 -0.57
N VAL A 185 8.48 12.49 -0.73
CA VAL A 185 9.14 13.74 -1.14
C VAL A 185 10.23 14.14 -0.15
N ASN A 186 9.90 14.13 1.15
CA ASN A 186 10.83 14.49 2.22
C ASN A 186 12.06 13.56 2.28
N ASN A 187 11.90 12.30 1.87
CA ASN A 187 12.98 11.33 1.79
C ASN A 187 13.68 11.28 0.42
N ASN A 188 13.38 12.21 -0.49
CA ASN A 188 13.95 12.27 -1.85
C ASN A 188 13.70 11.00 -2.67
N ILE A 189 12.56 10.34 -2.48
CA ILE A 189 12.11 9.23 -3.33
C ILE A 189 11.47 9.82 -4.57
N LYS A 190 11.78 9.25 -5.75
CA LYS A 190 11.18 9.69 -7.02
C LYS A 190 9.67 9.53 -6.96
N THR A 191 8.95 10.59 -7.34
CA THR A 191 7.49 10.59 -7.41
C THR A 191 7.00 10.64 -8.85
N LEU A 192 5.86 10.01 -9.13
CA LEU A 192 5.15 10.11 -10.40
C LEU A 192 3.65 10.31 -10.14
N GLU A 193 3.11 11.38 -10.72
CA GLU A 193 1.68 11.66 -10.68
C GLU A 193 0.96 10.91 -11.79
N ARG A 194 -0.09 10.16 -11.42
CA ARG A 194 -1.08 9.64 -12.35
C ARG A 194 -2.16 10.70 -12.56
N THR A 195 -2.18 11.27 -13.76
CA THR A 195 -3.29 12.10 -14.25
C THR A 195 -4.19 11.27 -15.16
N PRO A 196 -5.43 11.72 -15.44
CA PRO A 196 -6.31 11.06 -16.41
C PRO A 196 -5.72 10.93 -17.83
N ASP A 197 -4.84 11.87 -18.20
CA ASP A 197 -4.20 11.90 -19.52
C ASP A 197 -2.93 11.02 -19.59
N LEU A 198 -2.39 10.59 -18.45
CA LEU A 198 -1.24 9.70 -18.41
C LEU A 198 -1.68 8.27 -18.72
N GLY A 199 -1.46 7.85 -19.96
CA GLY A 199 -1.74 6.49 -20.41
C GLY A 199 -0.93 5.43 -19.64
N ILE A 200 -1.51 4.23 -19.52
CA ILE A 200 -0.90 3.09 -18.81
C ILE A 200 0.51 2.76 -19.36
N GLU A 201 0.69 2.78 -20.68
CA GLU A 201 1.99 2.48 -21.30
C GLU A 201 3.03 3.55 -21.00
N GLU A 202 2.65 4.82 -20.99
CA GLU A 202 3.57 5.91 -20.66
C GLU A 202 3.92 5.90 -19.18
N GLN A 203 2.94 5.63 -18.30
CA GLN A 203 3.22 5.43 -16.88
C GLN A 203 4.22 4.28 -16.68
N PHE A 204 3.98 3.13 -17.34
CA PHE A 204 4.88 1.97 -17.25
C PHE A 204 6.29 2.30 -17.76
N ARG A 205 6.41 2.97 -18.91
CA ARG A 205 7.70 3.43 -19.45
C ARG A 205 8.48 4.29 -18.46
N LEU A 206 7.81 5.27 -17.82
CA LEU A 206 8.43 6.16 -16.82
C LEU A 206 8.87 5.41 -15.55
N VAL A 207 8.10 4.39 -15.12
CA VAL A 207 8.50 3.54 -13.99
C VAL A 207 9.72 2.69 -14.36
N CYS A 208 9.74 2.06 -15.55
CA CYS A 208 10.87 1.28 -16.03
C CYS A 208 12.14 2.14 -16.17
N GLU A 209 12.01 3.34 -16.74
CA GLU A 209 13.13 4.29 -16.89
C GLU A 209 13.74 4.64 -15.52
N HIS A 210 12.92 4.88 -14.50
CA HIS A 210 13.40 5.13 -13.14
C HIS A 210 14.13 3.93 -12.52
N PHE A 211 13.68 2.71 -12.83
CA PHE A 211 14.30 1.48 -12.35
C PHE A 211 15.46 0.97 -13.21
N GLU A 212 15.81 1.70 -14.28
CA GLU A 212 16.87 1.36 -15.24
C GLU A 212 16.63 -0.02 -15.91
N LEU A 213 15.38 -0.28 -16.32
CA LEU A 213 14.92 -1.53 -16.95
C LEU A 213 14.53 -1.35 -18.42
#